data_AF-A0A350P9D5-F1
#
_entry.id   AF-A0A350P9D5-F1
#
_cell.length_a   1.000
_cell.length_b   1.000
_cell.length_c   1.000
_cell.angle_alpha   90.00
_cell.angle_beta   90.00
_cell.angle_gamma   90.00
#
_symmetry.space_group_name_H-M   'P 1'
#
loop_
_entity.id
_entity.type
_entity.pdbx_description
1 polymer ?
#
loop_
_entity_poly.entity_id
_entity_poly.type
_entity_poly.pdbx_seq_one_letter_code
_entity_poly.pdbx_strand_id
1 'polypeptide(L)'
;MNLKEMRTMVASILDYDPDVQSYRDEITRFLNESYRNWFVSRPYEFSQKTVDVYTMPDADIPNTSTIQGSNSEIRNFIEANAALSSTDSSNAGFVQRFTTTNEGSIIEVTNDDETSNNGTYIIDKIDFGDNRFYVSKMSSTPQVDWVGTSSSVVSGSVQQRYITLPNDCVDILGVQIRNISETADGTNALGKVYNLTRRRDEEL
;
A
#
# COMPACT_ATOMS: atom_id res chain seq x y z
N MET A 1 -31.59 -21.37 -18.03
CA MET A 1 -31.61 -21.66 -19.47
C MET A 1 -31.59 -23.16 -19.65
N ASN A 2 -32.57 -23.73 -20.36
CA ASN A 2 -32.61 -25.16 -20.64
C ASN A 2 -31.79 -25.49 -21.91
N LEU A 3 -31.43 -26.77 -22.10
CA LEU A 3 -30.58 -27.21 -23.21
C LEU A 3 -31.21 -27.01 -24.60
N LYS A 4 -32.54 -26.95 -24.65
CA LYS A 4 -33.30 -26.70 -25.89
C LYS A 4 -33.20 -25.24 -26.32
N GLU A 5 -33.30 -24.31 -25.37
CA GLU A 5 -33.13 -22.86 -25.58
C GLU A 5 -31.71 -22.56 -26.06
N MET A 6 -30.68 -23.17 -25.45
CA MET A 6 -29.29 -23.02 -25.90
C MET A 6 -29.09 -23.49 -27.34
N ARG A 7 -29.74 -24.59 -27.74
CA ARG A 7 -29.59 -25.15 -29.09
C ARG A 7 -30.26 -24.29 -30.15
N THR A 8 -31.43 -23.73 -29.84
CA THR A 8 -32.13 -22.80 -30.73
C THR A 8 -31.35 -21.49 -30.88
N MET A 9 -30.72 -21.03 -29.79
CA MET A 9 -29.88 -19.84 -29.77
C MET A 9 -28.60 -19.98 -30.61
N VAL A 10 -27.89 -21.11 -30.52
CA VAL A 10 -26.72 -21.37 -31.36
C VAL A 10 -27.10 -21.49 -32.85
N ALA A 11 -28.28 -22.07 -33.14
CA ALA A 11 -28.75 -22.23 -34.51
C ALA A 11 -29.08 -20.90 -35.21
N SER A 12 -29.59 -19.88 -34.50
CA SER A 12 -29.90 -18.58 -35.12
C SER A 12 -28.66 -17.71 -35.37
N ILE A 13 -27.59 -17.90 -34.61
CA ILE A 13 -26.31 -17.21 -34.80
C ILE A 13 -25.57 -17.73 -36.05
N LEU A 14 -25.74 -19.01 -36.39
CA LEU A 14 -25.06 -19.64 -37.54
C LEU A 14 -25.59 -19.18 -38.91
N ASP A 15 -26.77 -18.54 -38.97
CA ASP A 15 -27.41 -18.02 -40.20
C ASP A 15 -27.53 -16.48 -40.18
N TYR A 16 -26.59 -15.81 -39.51
CA TYR A 16 -26.65 -14.36 -39.28
C TYR A 16 -26.38 -13.54 -40.56
N ASP A 17 -27.30 -12.62 -40.87
CA ASP A 17 -27.12 -11.53 -41.84
C ASP A 17 -27.18 -10.16 -41.13
N PRO A 18 -26.11 -9.34 -41.18
CA PRO A 18 -26.03 -8.07 -40.46
C PRO A 18 -26.97 -6.96 -40.96
N ASP A 19 -27.50 -7.10 -42.18
CA ASP A 19 -28.35 -6.09 -42.81
C ASP A 19 -29.83 -6.27 -42.47
N VAL A 20 -30.20 -7.39 -41.82
CA VAL A 20 -31.57 -7.68 -41.42
C VAL A 20 -31.80 -7.28 -39.95
N GLN A 21 -32.72 -6.35 -39.70
CA GLN A 21 -33.00 -5.79 -38.37
C GLN A 21 -33.38 -6.85 -37.33
N SER A 22 -34.15 -7.88 -37.71
CA SER A 22 -34.57 -8.95 -36.77
C SER A 22 -33.39 -9.72 -36.17
N TYR A 23 -32.32 -9.92 -36.94
CA TYR A 23 -31.12 -10.59 -36.45
C TYR A 23 -30.30 -9.69 -35.51
N ARG A 24 -30.30 -8.37 -35.74
CA ARG A 24 -29.67 -7.38 -34.84
C ARG A 24 -30.40 -7.30 -33.50
N ASP A 25 -31.73 -7.33 -33.52
CA ASP A 25 -32.56 -7.36 -32.32
C ASP A 25 -32.33 -8.65 -31.52
N GLU A 26 -32.14 -9.79 -32.22
CA GLU A 26 -31.86 -11.06 -31.58
C GLU A 26 -30.46 -11.13 -30.94
N ILE A 27 -29.42 -10.62 -31.62
CA ILE A 27 -28.08 -10.45 -31.01
C ILE A 27 -28.13 -9.55 -29.79
N THR A 28 -28.89 -8.44 -29.86
CA THR A 28 -29.06 -7.52 -28.72
C THR A 28 -29.72 -8.23 -27.54
N ARG A 29 -30.74 -9.06 -27.80
CA ARG A 29 -31.36 -9.92 -26.78
C ARG A 29 -30.35 -10.89 -26.15
N PHE A 30 -29.51 -11.54 -26.97
CA PHE A 30 -28.50 -12.49 -26.49
C PHE A 30 -27.41 -11.84 -25.65
N LEU A 31 -26.93 -10.67 -26.06
CA LEU A 31 -25.99 -9.87 -25.29
C LEU A 31 -26.59 -9.51 -23.94
N ASN A 32 -27.81 -8.97 -23.93
CA ASN A 32 -28.51 -8.59 -22.69
C ASN A 32 -28.74 -9.78 -21.75
N GLU A 33 -29.11 -10.94 -22.30
CA GLU A 33 -29.30 -12.16 -21.50
C GLU A 33 -27.98 -12.70 -20.93
N SER A 34 -26.89 -12.64 -21.71
CA SER A 34 -25.55 -13.05 -21.26
C SER A 34 -25.00 -12.11 -20.19
N TYR A 35 -25.13 -10.79 -20.38
CA TYR A 35 -24.79 -9.79 -19.38
C TYR A 35 -25.58 -10.00 -18.09
N ARG A 36 -26.88 -10.26 -18.19
CA ARG A 36 -27.73 -10.54 -17.03
C ARG A 36 -27.32 -11.81 -16.31
N ASN A 37 -27.03 -12.89 -17.02
CA ASN A 37 -26.55 -14.14 -16.42
C ASN A 37 -25.19 -13.94 -15.74
N TRP A 38 -24.28 -13.19 -16.36
CA TRP A 38 -22.98 -12.90 -15.78
C TRP A 38 -23.13 -12.09 -14.48
N PHE A 39 -23.95 -11.04 -14.49
CA PHE A 39 -24.26 -10.23 -13.31
C PHE A 39 -24.90 -11.05 -12.18
N VAL A 40 -25.88 -11.90 -12.48
CA VAL A 40 -26.57 -12.74 -11.47
C VAL A 40 -25.66 -13.84 -10.93
N SER A 41 -24.75 -14.38 -11.75
CA SER A 41 -23.82 -15.43 -11.31
C SER A 41 -22.68 -14.91 -10.42
N ARG A 42 -22.33 -13.62 -10.54
CA ARG A 42 -21.22 -13.00 -9.81
C ARG A 42 -21.61 -11.63 -9.24
N PRO A 43 -22.65 -11.56 -8.40
CA PRO A 43 -23.14 -10.28 -7.90
C PRO A 43 -22.06 -9.53 -7.10
N TYR A 44 -21.14 -10.26 -6.46
CA TYR A 44 -20.03 -9.70 -5.68
C TYR A 44 -18.85 -9.17 -6.51
N GLU A 45 -18.75 -9.48 -7.80
CA GLU A 45 -17.74 -8.86 -8.68
C GLU A 45 -18.21 -7.48 -9.14
N PHE A 46 -19.53 -7.28 -9.30
CA PHE A 46 -20.12 -6.00 -9.73
C PHE A 46 -20.65 -5.13 -8.59
N SER A 47 -20.67 -5.64 -7.36
CA SER A 47 -21.03 -4.84 -6.20
C SER A 47 -19.97 -3.77 -5.96
N GLN A 48 -20.40 -2.51 -5.77
CA GLN A 48 -19.51 -1.48 -5.23
C GLN A 48 -19.02 -1.94 -3.84
N LYS A 49 -17.69 -2.07 -3.70
CA LYS A 49 -17.05 -2.40 -2.43
C LYS A 49 -16.34 -1.15 -1.94
N THR A 50 -16.67 -0.75 -0.73
CA THR A 50 -15.87 0.22 0.02
C THR A 50 -14.84 -0.55 0.81
N VAL A 51 -13.56 -0.25 0.59
CA VAL A 51 -12.44 -0.85 1.31
C VAL A 51 -11.70 0.27 2.01
N ASP A 52 -11.58 0.15 3.33
CA ASP A 52 -10.73 1.03 4.11
C ASP A 52 -9.28 0.57 3.97
N VAL A 53 -8.42 1.44 3.47
CA VAL A 53 -6.98 1.20 3.40
C VAL A 53 -6.31 2.02 4.49
N TYR A 54 -5.54 1.35 5.34
CA TYR A 54 -4.85 2.00 6.45
C TYR A 54 -3.41 2.33 6.08
N THR A 55 -2.94 3.48 6.55
CA THR A 55 -1.54 3.90 6.49
C THR A 55 -0.97 3.99 7.91
N MET A 56 0.35 3.95 8.01
CA MET A 56 1.06 4.12 9.26
C MET A 56 1.41 5.61 9.47
N PRO A 57 1.49 6.07 10.73
CA PRO A 57 1.99 7.41 11.03
C PRO A 57 3.50 7.49 10.73
N ASP A 58 3.96 8.70 10.43
CA ASP A 58 5.39 8.98 10.31
C ASP A 58 6.10 8.69 11.65
N ALA A 59 7.34 8.24 11.56
CA ALA A 59 8.14 7.80 12.71
C ALA A 59 9.58 8.28 12.60
N ASP A 60 10.22 8.56 13.72
CA ASP A 60 11.65 8.92 13.74
C ASP A 60 12.52 7.70 14.06
N ILE A 61 13.68 7.62 13.40
CA ILE A 61 14.74 6.69 13.77
C ILE A 61 15.29 7.09 15.14
N PRO A 62 15.35 6.18 16.13
CA PRO A 62 15.96 6.46 17.42
C PRO A 62 17.43 6.85 17.23
N ASN A 63 17.89 7.90 17.92
CA ASN A 63 19.26 8.45 17.83
C ASN A 63 20.40 7.46 18.18
N THR A 64 20.09 6.24 18.60
CA THR A 64 21.05 5.16 18.85
C THR A 64 21.15 4.16 17.70
N SER A 65 20.38 4.34 16.63
CA SER A 65 20.35 3.41 15.52
C SER A 65 21.58 3.63 14.63
N THR A 66 22.22 2.53 14.26
CA THR A 66 23.42 2.57 13.42
C THR A 66 23.19 1.85 12.12
N ILE A 67 23.61 2.46 11.01
CA ILE A 67 23.59 1.87 9.68
C ILE A 67 25.02 1.41 9.33
N GLN A 68 25.17 0.19 8.81
CA GLN A 68 26.45 -0.37 8.39
C GLN A 68 26.34 -1.02 7.00
N GLY A 69 27.30 -0.72 6.12
CA GLY A 69 27.44 -1.42 4.84
C GLY A 69 27.85 -2.89 5.03
N SER A 70 27.16 -3.81 4.37
CA SER A 70 27.53 -5.23 4.33
C SER A 70 28.60 -5.49 3.27
N ASN A 71 29.66 -6.22 3.64
CA ASN A 71 30.71 -6.65 2.71
C ASN A 71 30.37 -7.98 1.98
N SER A 72 29.30 -8.66 2.40
CA SER A 72 28.95 -9.99 1.88
C SER A 72 27.72 -10.00 0.97
N GLU A 73 26.91 -8.94 1.00
CA GLU A 73 25.71 -8.82 0.17
C GLU A 73 25.95 -7.79 -0.93
N ILE A 74 25.89 -8.25 -2.19
CA ILE A 74 26.10 -7.40 -3.36
C ILE A 74 24.86 -6.54 -3.57
N ARG A 75 25.07 -5.22 -3.49
CA ARG A 75 24.16 -4.11 -3.85
C ARG A 75 23.02 -3.88 -2.86
N ASN A 76 22.95 -2.65 -2.35
CA ASN A 76 21.77 -2.02 -1.77
C ASN A 76 21.17 -2.58 -0.47
N PHE A 77 21.72 -3.62 0.16
CA PHE A 77 21.21 -4.08 1.45
C PHE A 77 22.09 -3.54 2.56
N ILE A 78 21.58 -2.52 3.25
CA ILE A 78 22.28 -1.92 4.38
C ILE A 78 21.61 -2.39 5.65
N GLU A 79 22.41 -2.98 6.54
CA GLU A 79 21.93 -3.46 7.83
C GLU A 79 21.92 -2.29 8.82
N ALA A 80 20.74 -2.01 9.35
CA ALA A 80 20.58 -1.02 10.37
C ALA A 80 20.22 -1.69 11.70
N ASN A 81 21.13 -1.60 12.67
CA ASN A 81 20.87 -1.98 14.06
C ASN A 81 20.09 -0.82 14.70
N ALA A 82 18.77 -0.84 14.61
CA ALA A 82 17.92 -0.02 15.48
C ALA A 82 17.56 -0.81 16.74
N ALA A 83 17.23 -0.11 17.82
CA ALA A 83 16.53 -0.72 18.94
C ALA A 83 15.07 -1.01 18.53
N LEU A 84 14.81 -2.09 17.78
CA LEU A 84 13.44 -2.53 17.52
C LEU A 84 12.92 -3.23 18.78
N SER A 85 11.65 -3.00 19.10
CA SER A 85 11.01 -3.62 20.26
C SER A 85 10.55 -5.03 19.89
N SER A 86 11.25 -6.06 20.38
CA SER A 86 10.89 -7.46 20.15
C SER A 86 9.72 -7.95 21.01
N THR A 87 9.31 -7.16 22.02
CA THR A 87 8.32 -7.52 23.05
C THR A 87 7.13 -6.57 23.15
N ASP A 88 6.97 -5.60 22.24
CA ASP A 88 5.83 -4.66 22.19
C ASP A 88 5.65 -3.79 23.47
N SER A 89 6.67 -3.77 24.33
CA SER A 89 6.55 -3.27 25.72
C SER A 89 7.23 -1.92 25.97
N SER A 90 7.92 -1.39 24.96
CA SER A 90 8.56 -0.08 25.00
C SER A 90 8.12 0.69 23.76
N ASN A 91 7.77 1.97 23.94
CA ASN A 91 7.48 2.93 22.88
C ASN A 91 8.75 3.21 22.05
N ALA A 92 9.27 2.20 21.36
CA ALA A 92 10.26 2.37 20.30
C ALA A 92 9.48 2.73 19.04
N GLY A 93 9.31 4.03 18.79
CA GLY A 93 8.41 4.59 17.78
C GLY A 93 8.68 4.20 16.32
N PHE A 94 9.71 3.40 16.03
CA PHE A 94 10.12 3.09 14.66
C PHE A 94 9.53 1.77 14.11
N VAL A 95 9.44 0.70 14.91
CA VAL A 95 8.81 -0.57 14.50
C VAL A 95 8.29 -1.36 15.72
N GLN A 96 7.01 -1.77 15.67
CA GLN A 96 6.43 -2.78 16.55
C GLN A 96 6.02 -4.03 15.74
N ARG A 97 6.40 -5.21 16.23
CA ARG A 97 6.27 -6.49 15.49
C ARG A 97 4.84 -6.85 15.06
N PHE A 98 3.83 -6.45 15.83
CA PHE A 98 2.45 -6.89 15.63
C PHE A 98 1.49 -5.77 15.22
N THR A 99 1.93 -4.52 15.28
CA THR A 99 1.05 -3.34 15.19
C THR A 99 1.53 -2.31 14.17
N THR A 100 2.84 -2.07 14.06
CA THR A 100 3.40 -1.01 13.18
C THR A 100 4.70 -1.46 12.52
N THR A 101 4.59 -2.00 11.31
CA THR A 101 5.74 -2.36 10.47
C THR A 101 5.89 -1.37 9.31
N ASN A 102 6.90 -0.51 9.38
CA ASN A 102 7.22 0.45 8.32
C ASN A 102 7.91 -0.19 7.10
N GLU A 103 7.66 -1.46 6.83
CA GLU A 103 8.19 -2.15 5.65
C GLU A 103 7.57 -1.54 4.38
N GLY A 104 8.41 -1.22 3.39
CA GLY A 104 8.01 -0.47 2.19
C GLY A 104 7.91 1.05 2.37
N SER A 105 8.06 1.58 3.59
CA SER A 105 8.13 3.02 3.84
C SER A 105 9.47 3.61 3.42
N ILE A 106 9.49 4.92 3.20
CA ILE A 106 10.68 5.67 2.81
C ILE A 106 11.33 6.25 4.06
N ILE A 107 12.65 6.16 4.16
CA ILE A 107 13.46 6.81 5.18
C ILE A 107 14.25 7.95 4.54
N GLU A 108 14.26 9.11 5.19
CA GLU A 108 15.22 10.17 4.90
C GLU A 108 16.36 10.11 5.93
N VAL A 109 17.52 9.61 5.51
CA VAL A 109 18.72 9.50 6.36
C VAL A 109 19.51 10.79 6.29
N THR A 110 19.85 11.31 7.46
CA THR A 110 20.62 12.52 7.68
C THR A 110 21.70 12.27 8.75
N ASN A 111 22.67 13.19 8.82
CA ASN A 111 23.70 13.22 9.87
C ASN A 111 24.70 12.05 9.85
N ASP A 112 24.94 11.42 8.69
CA ASP A 112 26.12 10.58 8.49
C ASP A 112 27.36 11.47 8.24
N ASP A 113 28.50 11.08 8.83
CA ASP A 113 29.79 11.76 8.67
C ASP A 113 30.26 11.76 7.20
N GLU A 114 29.94 10.70 6.46
CA GLU A 114 30.17 10.61 5.03
C GLU A 114 28.95 11.17 4.30
N THR A 115 29.06 12.42 3.86
CA THR A 115 27.93 13.14 3.23
C THR A 115 27.30 12.42 2.03
N SER A 116 28.06 11.52 1.37
CA SER A 116 27.61 10.65 0.30
C SER A 116 26.53 9.65 0.73
N ASN A 117 26.48 9.28 2.02
CA ASN A 117 25.50 8.37 2.61
C ASN A 117 24.17 9.02 2.97
N ASN A 118 24.11 10.34 3.08
CA ASN A 118 22.86 11.05 3.32
C ASN A 118 21.94 10.96 2.10
N GLY A 119 20.62 10.88 2.34
CA GLY A 119 19.61 10.85 1.28
C GLY A 119 18.40 9.96 1.59
N THR A 120 17.61 9.70 0.55
CA THR A 120 16.38 8.91 0.65
C THR A 120 16.66 7.42 0.46
N TYR A 121 16.08 6.59 1.31
CA TYR A 121 16.16 5.13 1.31
C TYR A 121 14.75 4.53 1.36
N ILE A 122 14.57 3.31 0.90
CA ILE A 122 13.36 2.51 1.07
C ILE A 122 13.64 1.35 2.02
N ILE A 123 12.70 1.02 2.89
CA ILE A 123 12.77 -0.14 3.77
C ILE A 123 12.31 -1.36 2.98
N ASP A 124 13.24 -2.24 2.64
CA ASP A 124 12.93 -3.45 1.87
C ASP A 124 12.41 -4.58 2.76
N LYS A 125 12.97 -4.72 3.96
CA LYS A 125 12.58 -5.76 4.91
C LYS A 125 12.89 -5.34 6.34
N ILE A 126 12.06 -5.76 7.28
CA ILE A 126 12.36 -5.70 8.72
C ILE A 126 12.45 -7.11 9.28
N ASP A 127 13.57 -7.45 9.92
CA ASP A 127 13.80 -8.74 10.56
C ASP A 127 13.76 -8.61 12.09
N PHE A 128 12.67 -9.12 12.67
CA PHE A 128 12.45 -9.12 14.11
C PHE A 128 13.28 -10.15 14.87
N GLY A 129 13.80 -11.18 14.18
CA GLY A 129 14.63 -12.20 14.83
C GLY A 129 15.98 -11.64 15.26
N ASP A 130 16.61 -10.91 14.34
CA ASP A 130 17.95 -10.33 14.54
C ASP A 130 17.91 -8.83 14.89
N ASN A 131 16.72 -8.26 15.04
CA ASN A 131 16.52 -6.86 15.38
C ASN A 131 17.15 -5.90 14.35
N ARG A 132 16.97 -6.20 13.06
CA ARG A 132 17.59 -5.48 11.93
C ARG A 132 16.54 -5.04 10.94
N PHE A 133 16.81 -3.96 10.22
CA PHE A 133 16.06 -3.64 9.01
C PHE A 133 17.03 -3.41 7.86
N TYR A 134 16.55 -3.76 6.67
CA TYR A 134 17.30 -3.70 5.42
C TYR A 134 16.75 -2.55 4.60
N VAL A 135 17.65 -1.66 4.17
CA VAL A 135 17.29 -0.48 3.38
C VAL A 135 18.10 -0.38 2.11
N SER A 136 17.47 0.08 1.05
CA SER A 136 18.11 0.40 -0.22
C SER A 136 18.00 1.89 -0.56
N LYS A 137 19.06 2.46 -1.14
CA LYS A 137 19.09 3.88 -1.47
C LYS A 137 18.22 4.18 -2.68
N MET A 138 17.29 5.13 -2.53
CA MET A 138 16.53 5.68 -3.65
C MET A 138 17.41 6.70 -4.37
N SER A 139 18.17 6.22 -5.36
CA SER A 139 19.02 7.07 -6.19
C SER A 139 18.50 7.14 -7.62
N SER A 140 18.52 8.35 -8.18
CA SER A 140 18.56 8.51 -9.64
C SER A 140 19.94 8.11 -10.12
N THR A 141 20.00 7.40 -11.24
CA THR A 141 21.22 6.85 -11.85
C THR A 141 22.41 7.82 -11.81
N PRO A 142 23.60 7.40 -11.34
CA PRO A 142 23.98 6.05 -10.91
C PRO A 142 23.58 5.72 -9.46
N GLN A 143 23.21 4.45 -9.23
CA GLN A 143 22.97 3.87 -7.90
C GLN A 143 24.20 4.08 -7.01
N VAL A 144 24.04 4.84 -5.92
CA VAL A 144 25.11 5.08 -4.94
C VAL A 144 24.98 4.05 -3.83
N ASP A 145 25.94 3.13 -3.75
CA ASP A 145 26.07 2.18 -2.64
C ASP A 145 26.47 2.93 -1.35
N TRP A 146 26.14 2.35 -0.19
CA TRP A 146 26.60 2.88 1.09
C TRP A 146 28.14 2.85 1.16
N VAL A 147 28.73 3.99 1.50
CA VAL A 147 30.19 4.17 1.57
C VAL A 147 30.65 3.97 3.00
N GLY A 148 31.46 2.94 3.23
CA GLY A 148 32.10 2.67 4.53
C GLY A 148 31.66 1.35 5.16
N THR A 149 32.60 0.69 5.85
CA THR A 149 32.38 -0.60 6.52
C THR A 149 32.21 -0.47 8.03
N SER A 150 32.41 0.72 8.59
CA SER A 150 32.18 1.04 10.00
C SER A 150 30.72 1.39 10.24
N SER A 151 30.22 1.07 11.43
CA SER A 151 28.90 1.45 11.92
C SER A 151 28.84 2.98 12.09
N SER A 152 27.97 3.64 11.33
CA SER A 152 27.69 5.08 11.48
C SER A 152 26.39 5.29 12.24
N VAL A 153 26.37 6.25 13.17
CA VAL A 153 25.13 6.68 13.83
C VAL A 153 24.39 7.61 12.89
N VAL A 154 23.11 7.33 12.64
CA VAL A 154 22.28 8.11 11.73
C VAL A 154 21.02 8.60 12.42
N SER A 155 20.46 9.70 11.91
CA SER A 155 19.13 10.18 12.28
C SER A 155 18.26 10.30 11.03
N GLY A 156 16.97 10.03 11.15
CA GLY A 156 16.08 10.13 9.99
C GLY A 156 14.61 9.99 10.32
N SER A 157 13.78 10.50 9.43
CA SER A 157 12.32 10.34 9.51
C SER A 157 11.85 9.30 8.50
N VAL A 158 10.91 8.48 8.92
CA VAL A 158 10.19 7.49 8.11
C VAL A 158 8.87 8.07 7.70
N GLN A 159 8.60 8.02 6.40
CA GLN A 159 7.39 8.55 5.80
C GLN A 159 6.78 7.50 4.88
N GLN A 160 5.47 7.28 5.00
CA GLN A 160 4.72 6.50 4.03
C GLN A 160 4.21 7.41 2.91
N ARG A 161 4.94 7.48 1.79
CA ARG A 161 4.57 8.36 0.65
C ARG A 161 3.59 7.73 -0.34
N TYR A 162 3.56 6.41 -0.40
CA TYR A 162 2.75 5.68 -1.36
C TYR A 162 1.80 4.73 -0.64
N ILE A 163 0.57 4.66 -1.12
CA ILE A 163 -0.45 3.71 -0.69
C ILE A 163 -0.86 2.87 -1.89
N THR A 164 -0.83 1.55 -1.76
CA THR A 164 -1.28 0.66 -2.81
C THR A 164 -2.81 0.58 -2.76
N LEU A 165 -3.46 1.09 -3.79
CA LEU A 165 -4.90 0.99 -3.94
C LEU A 165 -5.29 -0.38 -4.49
N PRO A 166 -6.52 -0.87 -4.22
CA PRO A 166 -7.05 -2.05 -4.89
C PRO A 166 -6.98 -1.91 -6.42
N ASN A 167 -6.71 -3.00 -7.13
CA ASN A 167 -6.57 -3.00 -8.60
C ASN A 167 -7.79 -2.43 -9.34
N ASP A 168 -8.98 -2.49 -8.72
CA ASP A 168 -10.25 -2.01 -9.27
C ASP A 168 -10.71 -0.67 -8.65
N CYS A 169 -9.79 0.12 -8.08
CA CYS A 169 -10.11 1.41 -7.47
C CYS A 169 -10.48 2.45 -8.55
N VAL A 170 -11.76 2.80 -8.64
CA VAL A 170 -12.26 3.81 -9.59
C VAL A 170 -12.19 5.23 -9.02
N ASP A 171 -12.41 5.40 -7.72
CA ASP A 171 -12.43 6.70 -7.07
C ASP A 171 -12.07 6.60 -5.57
N ILE A 172 -11.52 7.69 -5.01
CA ILE A 172 -11.17 7.82 -3.60
C ILE A 172 -12.28 8.64 -2.91
N LEU A 173 -13.09 7.98 -2.07
CA LEU A 173 -14.26 8.59 -1.44
C LEU A 173 -13.93 9.65 -0.38
N GLY A 174 -12.74 9.58 0.22
CA GLY A 174 -12.28 10.53 1.21
C GLY A 174 -11.01 10.07 1.90
N VAL A 175 -10.27 11.02 2.46
CA VAL A 175 -9.15 10.73 3.36
C VAL A 175 -9.59 11.14 4.75
N GLN A 176 -9.36 10.29 5.73
CA GLN A 176 -9.81 10.50 7.10
C GLN A 176 -8.65 10.25 8.07
N ILE A 177 -8.59 11.06 9.13
CA ILE A 177 -7.68 10.85 10.24
C ILE A 177 -8.47 10.50 11.50
N ARG A 178 -7.96 9.54 12.26
CA ARG A 178 -8.50 9.18 13.56
C ARG A 178 -7.73 9.95 14.63
N ASN A 179 -8.41 10.87 15.33
CA ASN A 179 -7.80 11.63 16.41
C ASN A 179 -7.82 10.82 17.71
N ILE A 180 -6.66 10.29 18.08
CA ILE A 180 -6.46 9.48 19.29
C ILE A 180 -6.37 10.38 20.53
N SER A 181 -6.03 11.67 20.39
CA SER A 181 -5.94 12.60 21.55
C SER A 181 -7.30 12.97 22.14
N GLU A 182 -8.39 12.81 21.39
CA GLU A 182 -9.76 13.01 21.85
C GLU A 182 -10.40 11.74 22.43
N THR A 183 -9.60 10.68 22.60
CA THR A 183 -10.04 9.45 23.26
C THR A 183 -10.22 9.74 24.75
N ALA A 184 -11.42 10.23 25.11
CA ALA A 184 -11.82 10.30 26.50
C ALA A 184 -11.90 8.86 27.07
N ASP A 185 -11.59 8.71 28.36
CA ASP A 185 -11.52 7.45 29.14
C ASP A 185 -12.83 6.62 29.21
N GLY A 186 -13.78 6.80 28.30
CA GLY A 186 -15.07 6.12 28.30
C GLY A 186 -15.63 5.86 26.91
N THR A 187 -15.87 4.58 26.63
CA THR A 187 -16.73 3.99 25.57
C THR A 187 -16.29 4.05 24.11
N ASN A 188 -15.42 4.96 23.67
CA ASN A 188 -14.86 4.91 22.31
C ASN A 188 -13.33 4.93 22.36
N ALA A 189 -12.74 3.78 22.65
CA ALA A 189 -11.28 3.57 22.77
C ALA A 189 -10.47 3.87 21.49
N LEU A 190 -11.15 4.27 20.41
CA LEU A 190 -10.56 4.49 19.10
C LEU A 190 -10.58 5.96 18.67
N GLY A 191 -11.05 6.90 19.50
CA GLY A 191 -11.07 8.33 19.15
C GLY A 191 -12.06 8.68 18.02
N LYS A 192 -12.21 9.97 17.71
CA LYS A 192 -13.11 10.44 16.64
C LYS A 192 -12.41 10.43 15.28
N VAL A 193 -13.19 10.24 14.22
CA VAL A 193 -12.72 10.29 12.84
C VAL A 193 -13.06 11.65 12.23
N TYR A 194 -12.07 12.30 11.65
CA TYR A 194 -12.19 13.58 10.97
C TYR A 194 -11.92 13.37 9.47
N ASN A 195 -12.79 13.94 8.63
CA ASN A 195 -12.50 14.04 7.20
C ASN A 195 -11.39 15.07 7.01
N LEU A 196 -10.33 14.66 6.32
CA LEU A 196 -9.30 15.56 5.85
C LEU A 196 -9.79 16.17 4.54
N THR A 197 -9.91 17.49 4.52
CA THR A 197 -10.11 18.26 3.29
C THR A 197 -8.78 18.90 2.89
N ARG A 198 -8.72 19.47 1.69
CA ARG A 198 -7.54 20.20 1.29
C ARG A 198 -7.47 21.45 2.15
N ARG A 199 -6.28 21.82 2.61
CA ARG A 199 -6.05 23.05 3.40
C ARG A 199 -6.72 24.31 2.81
N ARG A 200 -6.76 24.43 1.49
CA ARG A 200 -7.41 25.56 0.80
C ARG A 200 -8.93 25.60 0.95
N ASP A 201 -9.55 24.45 1.19
CA ASP A 201 -11.01 24.30 1.37
C ASP A 201 -11.41 24.42 2.85
N GLU A 202 -10.46 24.30 3.80
CA GLU A 202 -10.69 24.53 5.24
C GLU A 202 -10.63 26.02 5.63
N GLU A 203 -9.99 26.86 4.82
CA GLU A 203 -9.77 28.30 5.10
C GLU A 203 -10.91 29.21 4.57
N LEU A 204 -12.02 28.64 4.08
CA LEU A 204 -13.23 29.34 3.61
C LEU A 204 -14.39 29.23 4.61
#